data_AF-A0A7V0Z7K2-F1
#
_entry.id   AF-A0A7V0Z7K2-F1
#
_cell.length_a   1.000
_cell.length_b   1.000
_cell.length_c   1.000
_cell.angle_alpha   90.00
_cell.angle_beta   90.00
_cell.angle_gamma   90.00
#
_symmetry.space_group_name_H-M   'P 1'
#
loop_
_entity.id
_entity.type
_entity.pdbx_description
1 polymer ?
#
loop_
_entity_poly.entity_id
_entity_poly.type
_entity_poly.pdbx_seq_one_letter_code
_entity_poly.pdbx_strand_id
1 'polypeptide(L)'
;MSESNIWPKGYEFAIGLSHDVDETKKTYQYLTNFLKSLRPYHLISLFIKNEPYWNFDKIMNLEDKYKVRSTFYFLHQRPQFNIKKPVEMIATMCKASFLEEKTARIIKILDSNGWEIGLHGSFYSFCDKKLMQYEKNILEEILGKPIWGIRQHYLNLKIPQTWRIQREVGFKYDASYGSNKNLGFFENSYLPFRPFDDDFVVIPLTLMDYVLLKKEKNHKARIELCRKIIMEAKKKKGMVVILWHQRTFNEKEFPGGERIYEEIIKFSLGYGAWVTTLRDIVQFWNTRV
;
A
#
# COMPACT_ATOMS: atom_id res chain seq x y z
N MET A 1 -27.45 22.10 13.07
CA MET A 1 -26.06 21.91 12.61
C MET A 1 -26.15 21.07 11.34
N SER A 2 -25.92 21.67 10.16
CA SER A 2 -25.98 20.92 8.90
C SER A 2 -24.96 19.78 8.96
N GLU A 3 -25.39 18.55 8.75
CA GLU A 3 -24.49 17.39 8.66
C GLU A 3 -23.39 17.72 7.65
N SER A 4 -22.18 18.02 8.14
CA SER A 4 -21.02 18.18 7.27
C SER A 4 -20.85 16.86 6.53
N ASN A 5 -21.00 16.86 5.20
CA ASN A 5 -20.80 15.65 4.42
C ASN A 5 -19.40 15.09 4.73
N ILE A 6 -19.35 13.84 5.19
CA ILE A 6 -18.11 13.15 5.60
C ILE A 6 -17.17 12.96 4.40
N TRP A 7 -17.75 12.94 3.19
CA TRP A 7 -17.12 12.75 1.88
C TRP A 7 -17.56 13.84 0.90
N PRO A 8 -16.92 13.99 -0.27
CA PRO A 8 -17.34 14.97 -1.26
C PRO A 8 -18.81 14.78 -1.66
N LYS A 9 -19.45 15.88 -2.07
CA LYS A 9 -20.88 15.88 -2.44
C LYS A 9 -21.18 14.78 -3.47
N GLY A 10 -22.14 13.92 -3.17
CA GLY A 10 -22.55 12.81 -4.03
C GLY A 10 -21.97 11.45 -3.64
N TYR A 11 -21.09 11.38 -2.63
CA TYR A 11 -20.51 10.12 -2.15
C TYR A 11 -20.91 9.83 -0.70
N GLU A 12 -21.23 8.57 -0.42
CA GLU A 12 -21.62 8.10 0.92
C GLU A 12 -20.45 7.50 1.71
N PHE A 13 -19.43 7.02 1.01
CA PHE A 13 -18.27 6.33 1.56
C PHE A 13 -17.08 6.43 0.57
N ALA A 14 -15.87 6.13 1.03
CA ALA A 14 -14.65 6.25 0.22
C ALA A 14 -13.85 4.96 0.13
N ILE A 15 -13.07 4.82 -0.95
CA ILE A 15 -12.12 3.73 -1.16
C ILE A 15 -10.78 4.34 -1.53
N GLY A 16 -9.79 4.14 -0.66
CA GLY A 16 -8.41 4.51 -0.91
C GLY A 16 -7.67 3.34 -1.54
N LEU A 17 -7.32 3.46 -2.82
CA LEU A 17 -6.53 2.45 -3.52
C LEU A 17 -5.03 2.68 -3.27
N SER A 18 -4.28 1.64 -2.93
CA SER A 18 -2.84 1.76 -2.79
C SER A 18 -2.08 0.47 -3.11
N HIS A 19 -0.85 0.64 -3.55
CA HIS A 19 0.07 -0.44 -3.86
C HIS A 19 1.39 -0.30 -3.11
N ASP A 20 1.84 -1.39 -2.49
CA ASP A 20 3.18 -1.46 -1.90
C ASP A 20 4.13 -2.09 -2.92
N VAL A 21 5.24 -1.39 -3.18
CA VAL A 21 6.28 -1.83 -4.12
C VAL A 21 7.51 -2.28 -3.34
N ASP A 22 7.46 -3.51 -2.82
CA ASP A 22 8.56 -4.11 -2.06
C ASP A 22 9.73 -4.50 -2.97
N GLU A 23 9.49 -5.35 -3.98
CA GLU A 23 10.51 -5.82 -4.91
C GLU A 23 10.03 -5.70 -6.35
N THR A 24 10.85 -5.12 -7.22
CA THR A 24 10.61 -5.12 -8.67
C THR A 24 11.25 -6.35 -9.35
N LYS A 25 12.15 -7.05 -8.66
CA LYS A 25 12.92 -8.20 -9.14
C LYS A 25 12.92 -9.33 -8.09
N LYS A 26 13.04 -10.58 -8.52
CA LYS A 26 13.24 -11.69 -7.59
C LYS A 26 14.64 -11.66 -6.99
N THR A 27 14.72 -11.79 -5.67
CA THR A 27 15.99 -11.94 -4.92
C THR A 27 16.15 -13.35 -4.32
N TYR A 28 17.26 -13.63 -3.65
CA TYR A 28 17.62 -14.96 -3.11
C TYR A 28 16.63 -15.56 -2.09
N GLN A 29 15.68 -14.78 -1.57
CA GLN A 29 14.67 -15.25 -0.60
C GLN A 29 13.75 -16.34 -1.16
N TYR A 30 13.65 -16.48 -2.48
CA TYR A 30 12.80 -17.50 -3.10
C TYR A 30 13.35 -18.92 -2.99
N LEU A 31 14.66 -19.12 -2.75
CA LEU A 31 15.16 -20.42 -2.30
C LEU A 31 14.56 -20.79 -0.94
N THR A 32 14.46 -19.81 -0.02
CA THR A 32 13.92 -20.05 1.33
C THR A 32 12.39 -20.23 1.34
N ASN A 33 11.66 -19.53 0.46
CA ASN A 33 10.21 -19.71 0.29
C ASN A 33 9.85 -20.98 -0.49
N PHE A 34 10.69 -21.44 -1.43
CA PHE A 34 10.58 -22.76 -2.03
C PHE A 34 10.73 -23.86 -0.96
N LEU A 35 11.76 -23.77 -0.12
CA LEU A 35 12.00 -24.74 0.97
C LEU A 35 10.86 -24.73 2.01
N LYS A 36 10.20 -23.59 2.25
CA LYS A 36 9.05 -23.49 3.18
C LYS A 36 7.71 -23.94 2.59
N SER A 37 7.51 -23.84 1.28
CA SER A 37 6.20 -24.07 0.65
C SER A 37 6.12 -25.35 -0.18
N LEU A 38 7.27 -25.95 -0.55
CA LEU A 38 7.39 -27.09 -1.46
C LEU A 38 6.65 -26.90 -2.79
N ARG A 39 6.39 -25.65 -3.21
CA ARG A 39 5.66 -25.37 -4.45
C ARG A 39 6.63 -25.09 -5.61
N PRO A 40 6.60 -25.89 -6.69
CA PRO A 40 7.61 -25.87 -7.75
C PRO A 40 7.63 -24.58 -8.61
N TYR A 41 6.57 -23.78 -8.61
CA TYR A 41 6.54 -22.52 -9.40
C TYR A 41 7.53 -21.45 -8.90
N HIS A 42 7.99 -21.54 -7.64
CA HIS A 42 9.06 -20.68 -7.12
C HIS A 42 10.40 -20.92 -7.83
N LEU A 43 10.61 -22.11 -8.43
CA LEU A 43 11.81 -22.44 -9.21
C LEU A 43 11.64 -22.18 -10.71
N ILE A 44 10.46 -22.45 -11.28
CA ILE A 44 10.19 -22.30 -12.72
C ILE A 44 10.39 -20.84 -13.20
N SER A 45 10.12 -19.88 -12.32
CA SER A 45 10.22 -18.45 -12.59
C SER A 45 11.63 -17.86 -12.42
N LEU A 46 12.60 -18.62 -11.88
CA LEU A 46 14.01 -18.21 -11.82
C LEU A 46 14.68 -18.25 -13.21
N PHE A 47 14.12 -19.04 -14.14
CA PHE A 47 14.61 -19.18 -15.51
C PHE A 47 13.90 -18.27 -16.52
N ILE A 48 12.94 -17.45 -16.06
CA ILE A 48 12.19 -16.53 -16.92
C ILE A 48 12.94 -15.19 -16.93
N LYS A 49 13.49 -14.79 -18.09
CA LYS A 49 14.20 -13.51 -18.33
C LYS A 49 13.36 -12.24 -18.10
N ASN A 50 12.06 -12.38 -17.81
CA ASN A 50 11.17 -11.25 -17.57
C ASN A 50 11.12 -10.92 -16.08
N GLU A 51 11.26 -9.64 -15.73
CA GLU A 51 11.04 -9.15 -14.36
C GLU A 51 9.61 -9.48 -13.90
N PRO A 52 9.41 -10.54 -13.10
CA PRO A 52 8.09 -11.15 -12.93
C PRO A 52 7.16 -10.29 -12.06
N TYR A 53 7.71 -9.27 -11.38
CA TYR A 53 6.98 -8.33 -10.52
C TYR A 53 6.85 -6.95 -11.15
N TRP A 54 7.34 -6.76 -12.37
CA TRP A 54 7.15 -5.53 -13.14
C TRP A 54 5.76 -5.53 -13.80
N ASN A 55 4.72 -5.34 -12.98
CA ASN A 55 3.31 -5.34 -13.44
C ASN A 55 2.68 -3.95 -13.49
N PHE A 56 3.48 -2.88 -13.51
CA PHE A 56 2.97 -1.51 -13.51
C PHE A 56 2.02 -1.23 -14.67
N ASP A 57 2.34 -1.68 -15.89
CA ASP A 57 1.50 -1.48 -17.07
C ASP A 57 0.11 -2.12 -16.90
N LYS A 58 0.03 -3.30 -16.27
CA LYS A 58 -1.24 -3.96 -15.99
C LYS A 58 -2.09 -3.13 -15.02
N ILE A 59 -1.46 -2.63 -13.95
CA ILE A 59 -2.13 -1.81 -12.95
C ILE A 59 -2.63 -0.51 -13.58
N MET A 60 -1.76 0.19 -14.32
CA MET A 60 -2.11 1.44 -14.99
C MET A 60 -3.27 1.25 -15.98
N ASN A 61 -3.18 0.25 -16.87
CA ASN A 61 -4.24 -0.04 -17.85
C ASN A 61 -5.57 -0.41 -17.17
N LEU A 62 -5.54 -1.17 -16.08
CA LEU A 62 -6.74 -1.54 -15.34
C LEU A 62 -7.36 -0.31 -14.67
N GLU A 63 -6.56 0.51 -14.00
CA GLU A 63 -7.06 1.72 -13.33
C GLU A 63 -7.54 2.78 -14.33
N ASP A 64 -6.88 2.92 -15.48
CA ASP A 64 -7.32 3.76 -16.61
C ASP A 64 -8.67 3.33 -17.17
N LYS A 65 -8.88 2.03 -17.35
CA LYS A 65 -10.17 1.47 -17.80
C LYS A 65 -11.33 1.91 -16.91
N TYR A 66 -11.11 2.06 -15.61
CA TYR A 66 -12.12 2.51 -14.64
C TYR A 66 -12.02 3.98 -14.25
N LYS A 67 -11.08 4.73 -14.85
CA LYS A 67 -10.80 6.15 -14.55
C LYS A 67 -10.55 6.41 -13.06
N VAL A 68 -9.81 5.52 -12.42
CA VAL A 68 -9.39 5.64 -11.01
C VAL A 68 -7.87 5.80 -10.93
N ARG A 69 -7.39 6.26 -9.78
CA ARG A 69 -5.97 6.36 -9.46
C ARG A 69 -5.72 5.83 -8.06
N SER A 70 -4.54 5.27 -7.86
CA SER A 70 -4.06 4.71 -6.60
C SER A 70 -2.80 5.43 -6.10
N THR A 71 -2.46 5.15 -4.85
CA THR A 71 -1.21 5.58 -4.21
C THR A 71 -0.18 4.46 -4.25
N PHE A 72 1.00 4.69 -4.84
CA PHE A 72 2.12 3.75 -4.82
C PHE A 72 3.13 4.12 -3.72
N TYR A 73 3.45 3.16 -2.85
CA TYR A 73 4.51 3.27 -1.86
C TYR A 73 5.75 2.52 -2.33
N PHE A 74 6.85 3.24 -2.54
CA PHE A 74 8.10 2.64 -3.03
C PHE A 74 9.10 2.40 -1.89
N LEU A 75 9.64 1.18 -1.81
CA LEU A 75 10.62 0.79 -0.81
C LEU A 75 12.05 1.13 -1.27
N HIS A 76 12.83 1.74 -0.39
CA HIS A 76 14.28 1.79 -0.51
C HIS A 76 14.90 1.11 0.71
N GLN A 77 15.41 -0.09 0.53
CA GLN A 77 15.94 -0.90 1.61
C GLN A 77 17.26 -1.57 1.19
N ARG A 78 18.25 -1.47 2.07
CA ARG A 78 19.52 -2.17 1.95
C ARG A 78 19.54 -3.36 2.93
N PRO A 79 19.98 -4.55 2.49
CA PRO A 79 20.16 -5.68 3.39
C PRO A 79 21.06 -5.33 4.57
N GLN A 80 20.61 -5.66 5.78
CA GLN A 80 21.42 -5.53 6.97
C GLN A 80 21.80 -6.92 7.48
N PHE A 81 23.10 -7.19 7.48
CA PHE A 81 23.62 -8.46 7.98
C PHE A 81 23.86 -8.37 9.49
N ASN A 82 22.98 -9.01 10.26
CA ASN A 82 23.13 -9.12 11.70
C ASN A 82 22.72 -10.51 12.18
N ILE A 83 23.72 -11.38 12.37
CA ILE A 83 23.52 -12.77 12.81
C ILE A 83 22.82 -12.90 14.17
N LYS A 84 22.87 -11.87 15.01
CA LYS A 84 22.20 -11.86 16.33
C LYS A 84 20.70 -11.58 16.22
N LYS A 85 20.24 -11.08 15.07
CA LYS A 85 18.84 -10.69 14.81
C LYS A 85 18.35 -11.36 13.51
N PRO A 86 18.20 -12.69 13.49
CA PRO A 86 17.93 -13.43 12.25
C PRO A 86 16.59 -13.06 11.60
N VAL A 87 15.57 -12.75 12.40
CA VAL A 87 14.25 -12.33 11.87
C VAL A 87 14.35 -10.96 11.20
N GLU A 88 14.99 -9.98 11.84
CA GLU A 88 15.18 -8.64 11.28
C GLU A 88 16.11 -8.68 10.06
N MET A 89 17.15 -9.51 10.10
CA MET A 89 18.02 -9.78 8.96
C MET A 89 17.18 -10.24 7.76
N ILE A 90 16.34 -11.28 7.91
CA ILE A 90 15.46 -11.76 6.84
C ILE A 90 14.52 -10.65 6.34
N ALA A 91 13.94 -9.86 7.23
CA ALA A 91 13.04 -8.76 6.86
C ALA A 91 13.75 -7.66 6.05
N THR A 92 15.05 -7.43 6.30
CA THR A 92 15.87 -6.45 5.58
C THR A 92 16.47 -6.98 4.27
N MET A 93 16.49 -8.30 4.07
CA MET A 93 17.10 -8.93 2.88
C MET A 93 16.39 -8.56 1.57
N CYS A 94 15.18 -8.00 1.64
CA CYS A 94 14.48 -7.50 0.47
C CYS A 94 15.29 -6.35 -0.13
N LYS A 95 15.81 -6.56 -1.34
CA LYS A 95 16.60 -5.55 -2.04
C LYS A 95 15.67 -4.73 -2.92
N ALA A 96 15.21 -3.63 -2.35
CA ALA A 96 14.38 -2.64 -3.01
C ALA A 96 15.18 -1.36 -3.17
N SER A 97 15.25 -0.82 -4.37
CA SER A 97 15.87 0.48 -4.56
C SER A 97 15.18 1.23 -5.67
N PHE A 98 14.48 2.30 -5.29
CA PHE A 98 13.99 3.26 -6.26
C PHE A 98 15.09 4.15 -6.89
N LEU A 99 16.36 3.99 -6.50
CA LEU A 99 17.51 4.59 -7.21
C LEU A 99 17.84 3.89 -8.53
N GLU A 100 17.33 2.67 -8.77
CA GLU A 100 17.51 2.02 -10.05
C GLU A 100 16.83 2.86 -11.14
N GLU A 101 17.55 3.14 -12.24
CA GLU A 101 17.07 4.05 -13.29
C GLU A 101 15.67 3.67 -13.81
N LYS A 102 15.41 2.37 -14.00
CA LYS A 102 14.12 1.86 -14.42
C LYS A 102 13.02 2.19 -13.41
N THR A 103 13.29 2.03 -12.11
CA THR A 103 12.35 2.34 -11.03
C THR A 103 12.10 3.85 -10.91
N ALA A 104 13.16 4.66 -10.99
CA ALA A 104 13.02 6.12 -11.00
C ALA A 104 12.18 6.61 -12.19
N ARG A 105 12.35 6.00 -13.38
CA ARG A 105 11.53 6.30 -14.56
C ARG A 105 10.05 5.96 -14.35
N ILE A 106 9.72 4.78 -13.81
CA ILE A 106 8.31 4.42 -13.59
C ILE A 106 7.66 5.28 -12.50
N ILE A 107 8.40 5.66 -11.46
CA ILE A 107 7.92 6.63 -10.44
C ILE A 107 7.50 7.94 -11.10
N LYS A 108 8.34 8.49 -11.99
CA LYS A 108 8.04 9.73 -12.72
C LYS A 108 6.83 9.57 -13.65
N ILE A 109 6.71 8.44 -14.35
CA ILE A 109 5.58 8.14 -15.23
C ILE A 109 4.27 8.06 -14.44
N LEU A 110 4.26 7.34 -13.32
CA LEU A 110 3.08 7.24 -12.46
C LEU A 110 2.66 8.62 -11.96
N ASP A 111 3.60 9.38 -11.42
CA ASP A 111 3.35 10.73 -10.91
C ASP A 111 2.81 11.69 -11.98
N SER A 112 3.41 11.69 -13.18
CA SER A 112 2.97 12.56 -14.28
C SER A 112 1.58 12.22 -14.82
N ASN A 113 1.08 11.01 -14.56
CA ASN A 113 -0.22 10.54 -15.02
C ASN A 113 -1.28 10.46 -13.90
N GLY A 114 -1.01 11.10 -12.75
CA GLY A 114 -2.00 11.32 -11.69
C GLY A 114 -2.05 10.24 -10.61
N TRP A 115 -1.16 9.26 -10.63
CA TRP A 115 -0.98 8.38 -9.48
C TRP A 115 -0.24 9.10 -8.36
N GLU A 116 -0.61 8.84 -7.12
CA GLU A 116 0.15 9.36 -5.99
C GLU A 116 1.40 8.52 -5.74
N ILE A 117 2.52 9.18 -5.44
CA ILE A 117 3.73 8.54 -4.93
C ILE A 117 3.93 8.86 -3.45
N GLY A 118 4.14 7.82 -2.64
CA GLY A 118 4.50 7.89 -1.22
C GLY A 118 5.72 7.02 -0.89
N LEU A 119 6.27 7.20 0.31
CA LEU A 119 7.40 6.40 0.77
C LEU A 119 6.91 5.07 1.38
N HIS A 120 7.47 3.94 0.95
CA HIS A 120 7.41 2.72 1.74
C HIS A 120 8.62 2.70 2.68
N GLY A 121 8.43 3.10 3.94
CA GLY A 121 9.53 3.26 4.90
C GLY A 121 10.23 1.93 5.15
N SER A 122 11.57 1.93 5.14
CA SER A 122 12.33 0.70 5.36
C SER A 122 12.10 0.10 6.75
N PHE A 123 12.49 -1.17 6.93
CA PHE A 123 12.21 -1.95 8.14
C PHE A 123 12.50 -1.24 9.47
N TYR A 124 13.56 -0.42 9.55
CA TYR A 124 13.94 0.32 10.75
C TYR A 124 13.54 1.80 10.75
N SER A 125 13.07 2.34 9.63
CA SER A 125 12.78 3.78 9.50
C SER A 125 11.69 4.23 10.48
N PHE A 126 10.76 3.36 10.88
CA PHE A 126 9.69 3.65 11.83
C PHE A 126 10.17 4.16 13.21
N CYS A 127 11.42 3.89 13.58
CA CYS A 127 12.03 4.33 14.84
C CYS A 127 13.33 5.11 14.66
N ASP A 128 13.71 5.43 13.42
CA ASP A 128 14.91 6.19 13.08
C ASP A 128 14.57 7.39 12.19
N LYS A 129 14.53 8.57 12.79
CA LYS A 129 14.24 9.83 12.12
C LYS A 129 15.24 10.14 11.00
N LYS A 130 16.53 9.88 11.21
CA LYS A 130 17.56 10.22 10.22
C LYS A 130 17.43 9.33 8.99
N LEU A 131 17.19 8.03 9.21
CA LEU A 131 16.95 7.08 8.14
C LEU A 131 15.68 7.44 7.35
N MET A 132 14.57 7.70 8.03
CA MET A 132 13.32 8.10 7.37
C MET A 132 13.47 9.40 6.57
N GLN A 133 14.15 10.41 7.13
CA GLN A 133 14.42 11.66 6.42
C GLN A 133 15.27 11.44 5.18
N TYR A 134 16.31 10.61 5.27
CA TYR A 134 17.17 10.27 4.14
C TYR A 134 16.38 9.58 3.03
N GLU A 135 15.57 8.58 3.36
CA GLU A 135 14.72 7.87 2.40
C GLU A 135 13.70 8.79 1.71
N LYS A 136 13.05 9.67 2.49
CA LYS A 136 12.14 10.69 1.97
C LYS A 136 12.85 11.63 1.00
N ASN A 137 13.99 12.18 1.40
CA ASN A 137 14.72 13.15 0.59
C ASN A 137 15.11 12.59 -0.78
N ILE A 138 15.55 11.33 -0.84
CA ILE A 138 15.89 10.69 -2.13
C ILE A 138 14.66 10.58 -3.04
N LEU A 139 13.52 10.16 -2.49
CA LEU A 139 12.31 10.02 -3.28
C LEU A 139 11.79 11.38 -3.78
N GLU A 140 11.87 12.41 -2.94
CA GLU A 140 11.54 13.79 -3.30
C GLU A 140 12.52 14.35 -4.37
N GLU A 141 13.80 14.01 -4.31
CA GLU A 141 14.79 14.37 -5.34
C GLU A 141 14.47 13.74 -6.70
N ILE A 142 14.07 12.46 -6.71
CA ILE A 142 13.63 11.78 -7.93
C ILE A 142 12.41 12.47 -8.54
N LEU A 143 11.44 12.87 -7.71
CA LEU A 143 10.19 13.49 -8.16
C LEU A 143 10.34 14.99 -8.46
N GLY A 144 11.35 15.65 -7.89
CA GLY A 144 11.50 17.11 -7.92
C GLY A 144 10.44 17.86 -7.10
N LYS A 145 9.72 17.18 -6.19
CA LYS A 145 8.66 17.78 -5.37
C LYS A 145 8.43 17.00 -4.06
N PRO A 146 7.79 17.62 -3.05
CA PRO A 146 7.49 16.94 -1.80
C PRO A 146 6.51 15.78 -1.93
N ILE A 147 6.69 14.74 -1.10
CA ILE A 147 5.74 13.62 -0.95
C ILE A 147 4.93 13.76 0.33
N TRP A 148 3.69 13.28 0.30
CA TRP A 148 2.73 13.46 1.39
C TRP A 148 2.65 12.24 2.31
N GLY A 149 2.59 11.05 1.72
CA GLY A 149 2.26 9.82 2.42
C GLY A 149 3.44 8.92 2.72
N ILE A 150 3.30 8.16 3.80
CA ILE A 150 4.17 7.04 4.14
C ILE A 150 3.35 5.82 4.57
N ARG A 151 3.84 4.64 4.19
CA ARG A 151 3.47 3.36 4.80
C ARG A 151 4.73 2.64 5.25
N GLN A 152 4.77 2.14 6.47
CA GLN A 152 5.92 1.43 7.03
C GLN A 152 5.93 -0.02 6.56
N HIS A 153 7.10 -0.52 6.14
CA HIS A 153 7.28 -1.93 5.80
C HIS A 153 6.90 -2.81 7.00
N TYR A 154 6.19 -3.91 6.74
CA TYR A 154 5.55 -4.79 7.73
C TYR A 154 4.48 -4.15 8.62
N LEU A 155 4.03 -2.92 8.32
CA LEU A 155 3.21 -2.09 9.21
C LEU A 155 3.89 -1.81 10.55
N ASN A 156 5.23 -1.73 10.57
CA ASN A 156 5.98 -1.43 11.78
C ASN A 156 5.59 -0.04 12.32
N LEU A 157 5.00 -0.02 13.51
CA LEU A 157 4.57 1.20 14.18
C LEU A 157 4.89 1.12 15.67
N LYS A 158 5.51 2.17 16.20
CA LYS A 158 5.62 2.43 17.64
C LYS A 158 4.79 3.65 17.95
N ILE A 159 3.56 3.48 18.40
CA ILE A 159 2.62 4.58 18.64
C ILE A 159 2.90 5.22 20.00
N PRO A 160 3.02 6.57 20.11
CA PRO A 160 2.92 7.57 19.04
C PRO A 160 4.26 8.00 18.44
N GLN A 161 5.38 7.37 18.82
CA GLN A 161 6.74 7.77 18.43
C GLN A 161 6.93 7.80 16.90
N THR A 162 6.46 6.77 16.18
CA THR A 162 6.57 6.72 14.72
C THR A 162 5.82 7.87 14.06
N TRP A 163 4.59 8.16 14.51
CA TRP A 163 3.81 9.29 13.99
C TRP A 163 4.48 10.63 14.27
N ARG A 164 5.12 10.81 15.43
CA ARG A 164 5.91 12.02 15.72
C ARG A 164 7.08 12.17 14.75
N ILE A 165 7.82 11.08 14.49
CA ILE A 165 8.92 11.09 13.53
C ILE A 165 8.41 11.46 12.13
N GLN A 166 7.34 10.80 11.67
CA GLN A 166 6.76 11.04 10.34
C GLN A 166 6.33 12.51 10.17
N ARG A 167 5.63 13.05 11.19
CA ARG A 167 5.26 14.46 11.24
C ARG A 167 6.48 15.40 11.20
N GLU A 168 7.49 15.13 12.03
CA GLU A 168 8.72 15.94 12.09
C GLU A 168 9.55 15.92 10.80
N VAL A 169 9.50 14.81 10.05
CA VAL A 169 10.14 14.63 8.74
C VAL A 169 9.34 15.29 7.61
N GLY A 170 8.11 15.72 7.90
CA GLY A 170 7.26 16.51 7.02
C GLY A 170 6.22 15.70 6.23
N PHE A 171 5.96 14.44 6.59
CA PHE A 171 4.82 13.71 6.04
C PHE A 171 3.49 14.34 6.49
N LYS A 172 2.48 14.23 5.64
CA LYS A 172 1.11 14.69 5.92
C LYS A 172 0.20 13.59 6.44
N TYR A 173 0.52 12.34 6.13
CA TYR A 173 -0.25 11.23 6.65
C TYR A 173 0.53 9.91 6.75
N ASP A 174 0.05 9.02 7.62
CA ASP A 174 0.47 7.62 7.74
C ASP A 174 -0.64 6.67 7.27
N ALA A 175 -0.27 5.64 6.52
CA ALA A 175 -1.17 4.57 6.07
C ALA A 175 -0.77 3.18 6.60
N SER A 176 -0.09 3.14 7.75
CA SER A 176 0.45 1.92 8.35
C SER A 176 -0.43 1.35 9.46
N TYR A 177 -1.29 2.17 10.06
CA TYR A 177 -2.15 1.75 11.17
C TYR A 177 -3.19 0.72 10.72
N GLY A 178 -3.00 -0.55 11.08
CA GLY A 178 -3.90 -1.63 10.69
C GLY A 178 -3.34 -3.01 11.04
N SER A 179 -3.82 -4.05 10.36
CA SER A 179 -3.42 -5.43 10.65
C SER A 179 -2.84 -6.16 9.44
N ASN A 180 -1.67 -6.78 9.64
CA ASN A 180 -1.08 -7.75 8.72
C ASN A 180 -1.54 -9.20 8.99
N LYS A 181 -2.53 -9.39 9.88
CA LYS A 181 -3.09 -10.69 10.27
C LYS A 181 -4.58 -10.79 10.01
N ASN A 182 -5.29 -9.67 10.09
CA ASN A 182 -6.74 -9.60 9.98
C ASN A 182 -7.19 -8.70 8.83
N LEU A 183 -8.35 -9.03 8.27
CA LEU A 183 -9.06 -8.21 7.29
C LEU A 183 -10.16 -7.45 8.03
N GLY A 184 -10.54 -6.29 7.50
CA GLY A 184 -11.60 -5.44 8.06
C GLY A 184 -11.05 -4.27 8.86
N PHE A 185 -11.93 -3.60 9.60
CA PHE A 185 -11.66 -2.33 10.26
C PHE A 185 -10.88 -2.56 11.55
N PHE A 186 -9.57 -2.29 11.52
CA PHE A 186 -8.71 -2.42 12.69
C PHE A 186 -9.19 -1.50 13.82
N GLU A 187 -9.42 -2.07 15.00
CA GLU A 187 -9.96 -1.36 16.18
C GLU A 187 -11.25 -0.57 15.89
N ASN A 188 -12.11 -1.07 14.98
CA ASN A 188 -13.33 -0.40 14.51
C ASN A 188 -13.08 1.00 13.90
N SER A 189 -11.89 1.22 13.33
CA SER A 189 -11.52 2.49 12.70
C SER A 189 -12.08 2.57 11.28
N TYR A 190 -13.19 3.29 11.11
CA TYR A 190 -13.87 3.47 9.81
C TYR A 190 -13.49 4.75 9.08
N LEU A 191 -12.81 5.70 9.74
CA LEU A 191 -12.50 7.02 9.21
C LEU A 191 -11.03 7.37 9.46
N PRO A 192 -10.43 8.27 8.65
CA PRO A 192 -9.18 8.90 9.02
C PRO A 192 -9.31 9.64 10.35
N PHE A 193 -8.20 9.79 11.07
CA PHE A 193 -8.19 10.56 12.32
C PHE A 193 -6.89 11.34 12.47
N ARG A 194 -6.91 12.37 13.31
CA ARG A 194 -5.73 13.17 13.66
C ARG A 194 -5.22 12.68 15.01
N PRO A 195 -4.02 12.09 15.10
CA PRO A 195 -3.46 11.68 16.39
C PRO A 195 -2.89 12.86 17.19
N PHE A 196 -2.79 14.04 16.57
CA PHE A 196 -2.27 15.27 17.15
C PHE A 196 -3.21 16.45 16.85
N ASP A 197 -2.96 17.59 17.50
CA ASP A 197 -3.68 18.84 17.26
C ASP A 197 -3.07 19.61 16.07
N ASP A 198 -3.00 18.95 14.92
CA ASP A 198 -2.47 19.47 13.66
C ASP A 198 -3.02 18.70 12.45
N ASP A 199 -2.60 19.06 11.24
CA ASP A 199 -3.09 18.50 9.97
C ASP A 199 -2.55 17.08 9.64
N PHE A 200 -1.75 16.46 10.52
CA PHE A 200 -1.26 15.10 10.30
C PHE A 200 -2.39 14.08 10.46
N VAL A 201 -2.60 13.25 9.43
CA VAL A 201 -3.70 12.28 9.40
C VAL A 201 -3.17 10.85 9.47
N VAL A 202 -3.84 9.99 10.22
CA VAL A 202 -3.65 8.53 10.15
C VAL A 202 -4.83 7.94 9.39
N ILE A 203 -4.54 7.15 8.36
CA ILE A 203 -5.53 6.44 7.55
C ILE A 203 -5.47 4.94 7.90
N PRO A 204 -6.53 4.38 8.51
CA PRO A 204 -6.55 2.97 8.90
C PRO A 204 -6.55 2.02 7.68
N LEU A 205 -5.63 1.05 7.66
CA LEU A 205 -5.60 -0.03 6.68
C LEU A 205 -6.72 -1.03 6.95
N THR A 206 -7.46 -1.39 5.90
CA THR A 206 -8.63 -2.30 6.00
C THR A 206 -8.41 -3.65 5.33
N LEU A 207 -7.80 -3.65 4.14
CA LEU A 207 -7.69 -4.85 3.31
C LEU A 207 -6.29 -4.93 2.73
N MET A 208 -5.62 -6.06 2.98
CA MET A 208 -4.31 -6.38 2.44
C MET A 208 -4.40 -7.69 1.66
N ASP A 209 -3.95 -7.68 0.40
CA ASP A 209 -3.92 -8.85 -0.49
C ASP A 209 -3.28 -10.08 0.14
N TYR A 210 -2.13 -9.94 0.82
CA TYR A 210 -1.41 -11.04 1.46
C TYR A 210 -2.28 -11.74 2.51
N VAL A 211 -3.00 -10.97 3.33
CA VAL A 211 -3.90 -11.52 4.35
C VAL A 211 -5.08 -12.23 3.69
N LEU A 212 -5.66 -11.64 2.63
CA LEU A 212 -6.76 -12.24 1.88
C LEU A 212 -6.37 -13.58 1.24
N LEU A 213 -5.24 -13.60 0.54
CA LEU A 213 -4.73 -14.79 -0.14
C LEU A 213 -4.37 -15.91 0.84
N LYS A 214 -3.95 -15.56 2.07
CA LYS A 214 -3.65 -16.50 3.15
C LYS A 214 -4.90 -17.04 3.84
N LYS A 215 -5.90 -16.19 4.10
CA LYS A 215 -7.11 -16.56 4.85
C LYS A 215 -8.06 -17.43 4.05
N GLU A 216 -8.16 -17.21 2.74
CA GLU A 216 -9.10 -17.93 1.88
C GLU A 216 -8.38 -18.42 0.63
N LYS A 217 -8.67 -19.64 0.16
CA LYS A 217 -8.10 -20.24 -1.06
C LYS A 217 -9.06 -20.15 -2.24
N ASN A 218 -10.36 -20.17 -2.00
CA ASN A 218 -11.39 -20.10 -3.04
C ASN A 218 -11.54 -18.67 -3.57
N HIS A 219 -11.40 -18.50 -4.88
CA HIS A 219 -11.44 -17.19 -5.53
C HIS A 219 -12.79 -16.48 -5.37
N LYS A 220 -13.92 -17.20 -5.49
CA LYS A 220 -15.25 -16.60 -5.30
C LYS A 220 -15.46 -16.14 -3.86
N ALA A 221 -15.00 -16.93 -2.90
CA ALA A 221 -15.08 -16.56 -1.48
C ALA A 221 -14.21 -15.33 -1.13
N ARG A 222 -13.04 -15.16 -1.77
CA ARG A 222 -12.22 -13.94 -1.62
C ARG A 222 -12.95 -12.70 -2.12
N ILE A 223 -13.53 -12.76 -3.31
CA ILE A 223 -14.32 -11.67 -3.90
C ILE A 223 -15.50 -11.31 -2.99
N GLU A 224 -16.21 -12.32 -2.48
CA GLU A 224 -17.34 -12.12 -1.58
C GLU A 224 -16.91 -11.48 -0.25
N LEU A 225 -15.75 -11.86 0.30
CA LEU A 225 -15.22 -11.24 1.50
C LEU A 225 -14.87 -9.75 1.28
N CYS A 226 -14.26 -9.43 0.14
CA CYS A 226 -14.00 -8.04 -0.24
C CYS A 226 -15.30 -7.24 -0.35
N ARG A 227 -16.31 -7.81 -1.03
CA ARG A 227 -17.63 -7.20 -1.18
C ARG A 227 -18.30 -6.93 0.17
N LYS A 228 -18.23 -7.86 1.12
CA LYS A 228 -18.77 -7.67 2.49
C LYS A 228 -18.10 -6.52 3.23
N ILE A 229 -16.76 -6.41 3.15
CA ILE A 229 -16.01 -5.30 3.78
C ILE A 229 -16.42 -3.95 3.19
N ILE A 230 -16.54 -3.87 1.86
CA ILE A 230 -16.97 -2.65 1.14
C ILE A 230 -18.40 -2.27 1.55
N MET A 231 -19.32 -3.23 1.61
CA MET A 231 -20.70 -3.00 2.04
C MET A 231 -20.79 -2.53 3.51
N GLU A 232 -19.92 -3.02 4.37
CA GLU A 232 -19.83 -2.56 5.75
C GLU A 232 -19.37 -1.10 5.83
N ALA A 233 -18.33 -0.71 5.08
CA ALA A 233 -17.90 0.70 4.99
C ALA A 233 -19.05 1.59 4.52
N LYS A 234 -19.77 1.17 3.47
CA LYS A 234 -20.95 1.89 2.97
C LYS A 234 -22.00 2.09 4.07
N LYS A 235 -22.39 1.02 4.78
CA LYS A 235 -23.36 1.09 5.89
C LYS A 235 -22.92 2.05 6.99
N LYS A 236 -21.62 2.15 7.23
CA LYS A 236 -21.01 2.99 8.28
C LYS A 236 -20.63 4.39 7.80
N LYS A 237 -20.89 4.74 6.53
CA LYS A 237 -20.39 5.95 5.88
C LYS A 237 -18.87 6.13 6.05
N GLY A 238 -18.15 5.01 6.13
CA GLY A 238 -16.71 4.94 6.41
C GLY A 238 -15.85 4.91 5.15
N MET A 239 -14.63 4.40 5.28
CA MET A 239 -13.76 4.15 4.14
C MET A 239 -13.07 2.79 4.20
N VAL A 240 -12.66 2.27 3.05
CA VAL A 240 -11.78 1.10 2.97
C VAL A 240 -10.46 1.54 2.36
N VAL A 241 -9.34 1.22 3.02
CA VAL A 241 -8.01 1.30 2.40
C VAL A 241 -7.63 -0.08 1.87
N ILE A 242 -7.35 -0.15 0.58
CA ILE A 242 -6.84 -1.32 -0.11
C ILE A 242 -5.33 -1.22 -0.21
N LEU A 243 -4.62 -2.23 0.29
CA LEU A 243 -3.20 -2.46 0.05
C LEU A 243 -3.06 -3.70 -0.83
N TRP A 244 -2.55 -3.48 -2.04
CA TRP A 244 -2.31 -4.54 -3.01
C TRP A 244 -0.85 -4.50 -3.45
N HIS A 245 -0.10 -5.58 -3.33
CA HIS A 245 1.30 -5.54 -3.78
C HIS A 245 1.33 -5.66 -5.31
N GLN A 246 2.11 -4.82 -5.97
CA GLN A 246 2.37 -4.87 -7.42
C GLN A 246 2.66 -6.28 -7.95
N ARG A 247 3.34 -7.13 -7.15
CA ARG A 247 3.69 -8.49 -7.53
C ARG A 247 2.51 -9.44 -7.64
N THR A 248 1.39 -9.17 -6.95
CA THR A 248 0.21 -10.06 -6.96
C THR A 248 -0.59 -10.00 -8.24
N PHE A 249 -0.24 -9.09 -9.16
CA PHE A 249 -0.69 -9.08 -10.56
C PHE A 249 0.00 -10.14 -11.44
N ASN A 250 1.00 -10.85 -10.91
CA ASN A 250 1.56 -12.00 -11.59
C ASN A 250 0.66 -13.23 -11.39
N GLU A 251 -0.20 -13.48 -12.37
CA GLU A 251 -1.15 -14.60 -12.38
C GLU A 251 -0.51 -15.99 -12.24
N LYS A 252 0.77 -16.16 -12.59
CA LYS A 252 1.45 -17.46 -12.42
C LYS A 252 1.76 -17.76 -10.96
N GLU A 253 2.01 -16.72 -10.15
CA GLU A 253 2.38 -16.86 -8.74
C GLU A 253 1.22 -16.58 -7.79
N PHE A 254 0.33 -15.67 -8.21
CA PHE A 254 -0.83 -15.23 -7.46
C PHE A 254 -2.10 -15.33 -8.34
N PRO A 255 -2.56 -16.56 -8.66
CA PRO A 255 -3.71 -16.73 -9.54
C PRO A 255 -4.95 -15.98 -9.04
N GLY A 256 -5.49 -15.14 -9.91
CA GLY A 256 -6.65 -14.29 -9.70
C GLY A 256 -6.38 -13.01 -8.91
N GLY A 257 -5.12 -12.65 -8.62
CA GLY A 257 -4.80 -11.41 -7.92
C GLY A 257 -5.26 -10.17 -8.67
N GLU A 258 -5.00 -10.11 -9.98
CA GLU A 258 -5.44 -9.02 -10.86
C GLU A 258 -6.98 -8.96 -10.92
N ARG A 259 -7.63 -10.12 -11.05
CA ARG A 259 -9.10 -10.20 -11.11
C ARG A 259 -9.77 -9.76 -9.81
N ILE A 260 -9.25 -10.13 -8.64
CA ILE A 260 -9.83 -9.70 -7.36
C ILE A 260 -9.73 -8.18 -7.21
N TYR A 261 -8.58 -7.61 -7.57
CA TYR A 261 -8.40 -6.16 -7.56
C TYR A 261 -9.41 -5.45 -8.48
N GLU A 262 -9.61 -5.98 -9.70
CA GLU A 262 -10.62 -5.45 -10.63
C GLU A 262 -12.04 -5.50 -10.03
N GLU A 263 -12.43 -6.61 -9.40
CA GLU A 263 -13.74 -6.76 -8.78
C GLU A 263 -13.94 -5.80 -7.59
N ILE A 264 -12.89 -5.52 -6.80
CA ILE A 264 -12.93 -4.51 -5.75
C ILE A 264 -13.28 -3.14 -6.33
N ILE A 265 -12.61 -2.74 -7.43
CA ILE A 265 -12.89 -1.46 -8.11
C ILE A 265 -14.33 -1.43 -8.65
N LYS A 266 -14.76 -2.49 -9.34
CA LYS A 266 -16.14 -2.58 -9.89
C LYS A 266 -17.20 -2.45 -8.80
N PHE A 267 -17.07 -3.19 -7.70
CA PHE A 267 -18.04 -3.11 -6.60
C PHE A 267 -18.04 -1.71 -5.96
N SER A 268 -16.86 -1.15 -5.75
CA SER A 268 -16.71 0.19 -5.16
C SER A 268 -17.45 1.24 -5.99
N LEU A 269 -17.19 1.28 -7.30
CA LEU A 269 -17.85 2.21 -8.22
C LEU A 269 -19.36 1.92 -8.31
N GLY A 270 -19.74 0.64 -8.45
CA GLY A 270 -21.15 0.25 -8.55
C GLY A 270 -21.97 0.56 -7.30
N TYR A 271 -21.34 0.68 -6.13
CA TYR A 271 -21.97 1.09 -4.89
C TYR A 271 -21.92 2.60 -4.62
N GLY A 272 -21.35 3.39 -5.53
CA GLY A 272 -21.27 4.85 -5.41
C GLY A 272 -20.17 5.34 -4.46
N ALA A 273 -19.06 4.59 -4.34
CA ALA A 273 -17.91 5.03 -3.55
C ALA A 273 -17.14 6.17 -4.23
N TRP A 274 -16.53 7.03 -3.43
CA TRP A 274 -15.44 7.88 -3.90
C TRP A 274 -14.15 7.06 -3.95
N VAL A 275 -13.77 6.58 -5.13
CA VAL A 275 -12.57 5.75 -5.34
C VAL A 275 -11.42 6.65 -5.80
N THR A 276 -10.38 6.80 -4.99
CA THR A 276 -9.34 7.82 -5.22
C THR A 276 -8.01 7.49 -4.51
N THR A 277 -7.02 8.37 -4.67
CA THR A 277 -5.73 8.27 -3.96
C THR A 277 -5.87 8.60 -2.47
N LEU A 278 -4.93 8.13 -1.65
CA LEU A 278 -4.92 8.44 -0.22
C LEU A 278 -4.66 9.91 0.07
N ARG A 279 -3.87 10.61 -0.75
CA ARG A 279 -3.73 12.07 -0.69
C ARG A 279 -5.03 12.82 -0.87
N ASP A 280 -5.85 12.46 -1.85
CA ASP A 280 -7.12 13.16 -2.07
C ASP A 280 -8.04 13.01 -0.86
N ILE A 281 -8.07 11.80 -0.27
CA ILE A 281 -8.81 11.53 0.97
C ILE A 281 -8.32 12.42 2.11
N VAL A 282 -7.00 12.54 2.30
CA VAL A 282 -6.41 13.39 3.35
C VAL A 282 -6.65 14.86 3.10
N GLN A 283 -6.51 15.32 1.86
CA GLN A 283 -6.80 16.70 1.46
C GLN A 283 -8.25 17.06 1.80
N PHE A 284 -9.20 16.23 1.37
CA PHE A 284 -10.60 16.45 1.69
C PHE A 284 -10.86 16.38 3.20
N TRP A 285 -10.27 15.41 3.90
CA TRP A 285 -10.41 15.27 5.35
C TRP A 285 -9.93 16.52 6.11
N ASN A 286 -8.87 17.18 5.61
CA ASN A 286 -8.35 18.44 6.17
C ASN A 286 -9.21 19.67 5.84
N THR A 287 -10.01 19.66 4.78
CA THR A 287 -10.98 20.75 4.51
C THR A 287 -12.22 20.75 5.41
N ARG A 288 -12.40 19.70 6.22
CA ARG A 288 -13.55 19.57 7.13
C ARG A 288 -13.37 20.27 8.47
N VAL A 289 -12.21 20.91 8.69
CA VAL A 289 -11.87 21.68 9.90
C VAL A 289 -12.40 23.11 9.76
#